data_AF-A0A5N7IVK5-F1
#
_entry.id   AF-A0A5N7IVK5-F1
#
_cell.length_a   1.000
_cell.length_b   1.000
_cell.length_c   1.000
_cell.angle_alpha   90.00
_cell.angle_beta   90.00
_cell.angle_gamma   90.00
#
_symmetry.space_group_name_H-M   'P 1'
#
loop_
_entity.id
_entity.type
_entity.pdbx_description
1 polymer ?
#
loop_
_entity_poly.entity_id
_entity_poly.type
_entity_poly.pdbx_seq_one_letter_code
_entity_poly.pdbx_strand_id
1 'polypeptide(L)'
;PMPQTREHILLASRVGVGYIVVFLNKADMVDDPELLELVEMEVRELLSEYDFPGDDIPIVTGSALKALENPTDPEATKCIYELMEAVDTYIPTPERATDKAFLMPVEDVFTITGRGTVATGRVETGILKVGEEVEIVGLSEDKRKVVCTGVEMFRKLLDQAMAGDNIGALLRGVQRADIQRGQVLAKPGSIHPHAKFVGQVYVLKKEEGGRHTPFFDGYRPQFYFRTTDVTGSIKLPDGMEMVMPGDHIDMNVELITQVAM
;
A
#
# COMPACT_ATOMS: atom_id res chain seq x y z
N PRO A 1 -13.86 22.03 0.53
CA PRO A 1 -12.54 21.38 0.21
C PRO A 1 -12.28 21.21 -1.32
N MET A 2 -11.01 21.06 -1.74
CA MET A 2 -10.62 20.92 -3.17
C MET A 2 -10.83 19.50 -3.72
N PRO A 3 -10.95 19.32 -5.06
CA PRO A 3 -11.16 17.99 -5.67
C PRO A 3 -10.11 16.94 -5.29
N GLN A 4 -8.82 17.32 -5.22
CA GLN A 4 -7.77 16.35 -4.83
C GLN A 4 -7.88 15.90 -3.37
N THR A 5 -8.43 16.73 -2.48
CA THR A 5 -8.66 16.34 -1.07
C THR A 5 -9.64 15.18 -1.00
N ARG A 6 -10.73 15.26 -1.77
CA ARG A 6 -11.73 14.19 -1.91
C ARG A 6 -11.12 12.92 -2.49
N GLU A 7 -10.34 13.05 -3.57
CA GLU A 7 -9.68 11.92 -4.23
C GLU A 7 -8.71 11.20 -3.29
N HIS A 8 -7.87 11.93 -2.55
CA HIS A 8 -6.91 11.33 -1.62
C HIS A 8 -7.59 10.59 -0.46
N ILE A 9 -8.67 11.15 0.11
CA ILE A 9 -9.43 10.49 1.18
C ILE A 9 -10.10 9.22 0.65
N LEU A 10 -10.70 9.29 -0.55
CA LEU A 10 -11.26 8.11 -1.22
C LEU A 10 -10.18 7.05 -1.41
N LEU A 11 -9.04 7.38 -2.02
CA LEU A 11 -7.96 6.42 -2.24
C LEU A 11 -7.44 5.82 -0.92
N ALA A 12 -7.28 6.64 0.13
CA ALA A 12 -6.87 6.19 1.46
C ALA A 12 -7.84 5.13 2.02
N SER A 13 -9.15 5.35 1.91
CA SER A 13 -10.18 4.39 2.33
C SER A 13 -10.08 3.06 1.56
N ARG A 14 -9.69 3.10 0.28
CA ARG A 14 -9.62 1.90 -0.58
C ARG A 14 -8.32 1.11 -0.42
N VAL A 15 -7.21 1.75 -0.08
CA VAL A 15 -5.92 1.08 0.10
C VAL A 15 -5.65 0.65 1.54
N GLY A 16 -6.66 0.75 2.42
CA GLY A 16 -6.60 0.24 3.79
C GLY A 16 -5.90 1.18 4.78
N VAL A 17 -5.88 2.48 4.52
CA VAL A 17 -5.45 3.46 5.53
C VAL A 17 -6.53 3.54 6.60
N GLY A 18 -6.20 3.11 7.82
CA GLY A 18 -7.18 3.05 8.93
C GLY A 18 -7.30 4.33 9.75
N TYR A 19 -6.30 5.23 9.70
CA TYR A 19 -6.24 6.42 10.54
C TYR A 19 -5.76 7.62 9.72
N ILE A 20 -6.39 8.77 9.93
CA ILE A 20 -6.02 10.06 9.33
C ILE A 20 -5.86 11.09 10.45
N VAL A 21 -4.84 11.92 10.35
CA VAL A 21 -4.68 13.15 11.12
C VAL A 21 -4.68 14.31 10.12
N VAL A 22 -5.40 15.38 10.40
CA VAL A 22 -5.54 16.52 9.50
C VAL A 22 -4.70 17.70 9.98
N PHE A 23 -4.03 18.35 9.03
CA PHE A 23 -3.37 19.63 9.27
C PHE A 23 -4.00 20.72 8.38
N LEU A 24 -4.75 21.65 8.98
CA LEU A 24 -5.29 22.83 8.29
C LEU A 24 -4.17 23.87 8.15
N ASN A 25 -3.43 23.73 7.05
CA ASN A 25 -2.29 24.59 6.73
C ASN A 25 -2.72 25.98 6.22
N LYS A 26 -1.79 26.94 6.27
CA LYS A 26 -1.94 28.35 5.84
C LYS A 26 -2.92 29.16 6.69
N ALA A 27 -3.08 28.80 7.96
CA ALA A 27 -3.88 29.59 8.90
C ALA A 27 -3.38 31.03 9.06
N ASP A 28 -2.09 31.29 8.78
CA ASP A 28 -1.49 32.64 8.77
C ASP A 28 -2.03 33.55 7.66
N MET A 29 -2.74 32.98 6.67
CA MET A 29 -3.35 33.72 5.57
C MET A 29 -4.86 33.93 5.78
N VAL A 30 -5.40 33.50 6.92
CA VAL A 30 -6.84 33.56 7.23
C VAL A 30 -7.03 34.36 8.50
N ASP A 31 -7.55 35.57 8.36
CA ASP A 31 -7.76 36.49 9.49
C ASP A 31 -9.08 36.25 10.23
N ASP A 32 -10.00 35.46 9.63
CA ASP A 32 -11.34 35.19 10.15
C ASP A 32 -11.42 33.79 10.78
N PRO A 33 -11.57 33.69 12.12
CA PRO A 33 -11.74 32.41 12.81
C PRO A 33 -12.97 31.62 12.35
N GLU A 34 -14.06 32.29 11.95
CA GLU A 34 -15.29 31.60 11.51
C GLU A 34 -15.05 30.82 10.20
N LEU A 35 -14.16 31.33 9.33
CA LEU A 35 -13.78 30.63 8.11
C LEU A 35 -13.00 29.34 8.41
N LEU A 36 -12.12 29.36 9.42
CA LEU A 36 -11.35 28.18 9.83
C LEU A 36 -12.27 27.11 10.41
N GLU A 37 -13.23 27.49 11.24
CA GLU A 37 -14.25 26.59 11.78
C GLU A 37 -15.11 25.99 10.66
N LEU A 38 -15.52 26.79 9.67
CA LEU A 38 -16.26 26.30 8.52
C LEU A 38 -15.45 25.28 7.70
N VAL A 39 -14.18 25.57 7.43
CA VAL A 39 -13.29 24.64 6.70
C VAL A 39 -13.10 23.34 7.49
N GLU A 40 -12.96 23.43 8.81
CA GLU A 40 -12.88 22.26 9.67
C GLU A 40 -14.14 21.39 9.54
N MET A 41 -15.33 21.99 9.64
CA MET A 41 -16.60 21.29 9.46
C MET A 41 -16.69 20.60 8.09
N GLU A 42 -16.37 21.30 7.01
CA GLU A 42 -16.39 20.71 5.66
C GLU A 42 -15.44 19.52 5.52
N VAL A 43 -14.28 19.55 6.19
CA VAL A 43 -13.31 18.45 6.17
C VAL A 43 -13.82 17.26 6.98
N ARG A 44 -14.45 17.49 8.14
CA ARG A 44 -15.06 16.43 8.97
C ARG A 44 -16.20 15.74 8.23
N GLU A 45 -17.06 16.49 7.57
CA GLU A 45 -18.14 15.95 6.73
C GLU A 45 -17.57 15.10 5.59
N LEU A 46 -16.53 15.58 4.91
CA LEU A 46 -15.88 14.85 3.83
C LEU A 46 -15.21 13.55 4.30
N LEU A 47 -14.58 13.55 5.47
CA LEU A 47 -14.00 12.34 6.07
C LEU A 47 -15.11 11.32 6.40
N SER A 48 -16.21 11.80 6.97
CA SER A 48 -17.38 10.98 7.32
C SER A 48 -18.06 10.39 6.07
N GLU A 49 -18.06 11.10 4.94
CA GLU A 49 -18.57 10.61 3.64
C GLU A 49 -17.82 9.35 3.15
N TYR A 50 -16.55 9.18 3.55
CA TYR A 50 -15.70 8.04 3.17
C TYR A 50 -15.39 7.11 4.36
N ASP A 51 -16.34 6.99 5.29
CA ASP A 51 -16.33 6.03 6.40
C ASP A 51 -15.18 6.23 7.43
N PHE A 52 -14.56 7.42 7.45
CA PHE A 52 -13.65 7.81 8.53
C PHE A 52 -14.43 8.45 9.69
N PRO A 53 -13.98 8.34 10.95
CA PRO A 53 -14.64 8.95 12.09
C PRO A 53 -14.36 10.46 12.14
N GLY A 54 -15.00 11.23 11.25
CA GLY A 54 -14.73 12.65 11.03
C GLY A 54 -14.78 13.50 12.30
N ASP A 55 -15.67 13.18 13.24
CA ASP A 55 -15.79 13.90 14.53
C ASP A 55 -14.64 13.59 15.51
N ASP A 56 -14.06 12.38 15.44
CA ASP A 56 -12.99 11.94 16.37
C ASP A 56 -11.58 12.20 15.82
N ILE A 57 -11.45 12.52 14.53
CA ILE A 57 -10.15 12.77 13.90
C ILE A 57 -9.52 14.05 14.46
N PRO A 58 -8.24 14.00 14.91
CA PRO A 58 -7.52 15.19 15.30
C PRO A 58 -7.29 16.10 14.10
N ILE A 59 -7.65 17.38 14.29
CA ILE A 59 -7.40 18.44 13.32
C ILE A 59 -6.54 19.49 14.01
N VAL A 60 -5.35 19.74 13.44
CA VAL A 60 -4.41 20.75 13.93
C VAL A 60 -4.35 21.89 12.92
N THR A 61 -4.56 23.12 13.38
CA THR A 61 -4.59 24.31 12.53
C THR A 61 -3.30 25.11 12.71
N GLY A 62 -2.67 25.52 11.62
CA GLY A 62 -1.43 26.29 11.72
C GLY A 62 -0.80 26.69 10.39
N SER A 63 0.44 27.14 10.47
CA SER A 63 1.25 27.51 9.30
C SER A 63 2.56 26.75 9.27
N ALA A 64 2.64 25.77 8.35
CA ALA A 64 3.90 25.07 8.11
C ALA A 64 4.99 26.01 7.58
N LEU A 65 4.61 27.09 6.87
CA LEU A 65 5.57 28.09 6.38
C LEU A 65 6.20 28.86 7.53
N LYS A 66 5.39 29.37 8.47
CA LYS A 66 5.93 30.11 9.64
C LYS A 66 6.80 29.24 10.53
N ALA A 67 6.40 27.99 10.76
CA ALA A 67 7.22 27.02 11.48
C ALA A 67 8.58 26.78 10.79
N LEU A 68 8.59 26.66 9.46
CA LEU A 68 9.81 26.43 8.69
C LEU A 68 10.72 27.66 8.64
N GLU A 69 10.16 28.87 8.53
CA GLU A 69 10.90 30.13 8.54
C GLU A 69 11.53 30.42 9.91
N ASN A 70 10.91 29.93 11.00
CA ASN A 70 11.30 30.21 12.38
C ASN A 70 11.44 28.92 13.22
N PRO A 71 12.36 28.00 12.87
CA PRO A 71 12.41 26.66 13.45
C PRO A 71 12.82 26.63 14.94
N THR A 72 13.37 27.72 15.46
CA THR A 72 13.74 27.87 16.88
C THR A 72 12.71 28.65 17.68
N ASP A 73 11.67 29.18 17.05
CA ASP A 73 10.60 29.90 17.72
C ASP A 73 9.54 28.90 18.21
N PRO A 74 9.34 28.76 19.53
CA PRO A 74 8.35 27.84 20.07
C PRO A 74 6.91 28.15 19.62
N GLU A 75 6.55 29.42 19.43
CA GLU A 75 5.19 29.78 19.03
C GLU A 75 4.95 29.43 17.56
N ALA A 76 5.93 29.72 16.69
CA ALA A 76 5.82 29.38 15.27
C ALA A 76 5.81 27.87 15.02
N THR A 77 6.50 27.08 15.85
CA THR A 77 6.63 25.62 15.70
C THR A 77 5.58 24.82 16.47
N LYS A 78 4.82 25.47 17.36
CA LYS A 78 3.82 24.83 18.23
C LYS A 78 2.87 23.90 17.48
N CYS A 79 2.30 24.36 16.37
CA CYS A 79 1.35 23.58 15.58
C CYS A 79 1.98 22.31 14.96
N ILE A 80 3.30 22.29 14.73
CA ILE A 80 3.99 21.09 14.24
C ILE A 80 4.18 20.09 15.38
N TYR A 81 4.51 20.55 16.58
CA TYR A 81 4.59 19.67 17.75
C TYR A 81 3.22 19.09 18.11
N GLU A 82 2.15 19.89 18.07
CA GLU A 82 0.77 19.43 18.26
C GLU A 82 0.37 18.40 17.18
N LEU A 83 0.77 18.62 15.93
CA LEU A 83 0.55 17.65 14.85
C LEU A 83 1.27 16.32 15.12
N MET A 84 2.52 16.37 15.58
CA MET A 84 3.29 15.15 15.90
C MET A 84 2.71 14.45 17.14
N GLU A 85 2.27 15.19 18.15
CA GLU A 85 1.58 14.63 19.32
C GLU A 85 0.26 13.95 18.91
N ALA A 86 -0.52 14.58 18.02
CA ALA A 86 -1.72 13.96 17.47
C ALA A 86 -1.40 12.67 16.69
N VAL A 87 -0.32 12.65 15.91
CA VAL A 87 0.16 11.43 15.23
C VAL A 87 0.52 10.34 16.24
N ASP A 88 1.31 10.66 17.26
CA ASP A 88 1.80 9.69 18.26
C ASP A 88 0.67 9.11 19.12
N THR A 89 -0.38 9.90 19.39
CA THR A 89 -1.49 9.50 20.27
C THR A 89 -2.67 8.88 19.53
N TYR A 90 -2.98 9.36 18.32
CA TYR A 90 -4.15 8.92 17.57
C TYR A 90 -3.88 7.74 16.65
N ILE A 91 -2.69 7.67 16.03
CA ILE A 91 -2.34 6.58 15.13
C ILE A 91 -1.74 5.45 15.96
N PRO A 92 -2.46 4.33 16.19
CA PRO A 92 -1.90 3.24 16.97
C PRO A 92 -0.69 2.68 16.25
N THR A 93 0.27 2.19 17.03
CA THR A 93 1.34 1.37 16.45
C THR A 93 0.69 0.16 15.79
N PRO A 94 0.85 -0.02 14.47
CA PRO A 94 0.18 -1.10 13.76
C PRO A 94 0.64 -2.43 14.34
N GLU A 95 -0.32 -3.30 14.66
CA GLU A 95 -0.01 -4.64 15.11
C GLU A 95 0.69 -5.37 13.97
N ARG A 96 1.99 -5.63 14.14
CA ARG A 96 2.77 -6.33 13.13
C ARG A 96 2.16 -7.71 13.00
N ALA A 97 1.74 -8.08 11.79
CA ALA A 97 1.09 -9.35 11.47
C ALA A 97 2.05 -10.55 11.54
N THR A 98 2.75 -10.71 12.66
CA THR A 98 3.85 -11.65 12.89
C THR A 98 3.38 -13.07 13.13
N ASP A 99 2.14 -13.26 13.58
CA ASP A 99 1.53 -14.57 13.79
C ASP A 99 1.08 -15.25 12.49
N LYS A 100 1.06 -14.50 11.38
CA LYS A 100 0.71 -15.03 10.05
C LYS A 100 1.91 -15.75 9.43
N ALA A 101 1.64 -16.55 8.38
CA ALA A 101 2.71 -17.16 7.60
C ALA A 101 3.60 -16.07 6.95
N PHE A 102 4.91 -16.31 6.88
CA PHE A 102 5.83 -15.36 6.26
C PHE A 102 5.43 -15.08 4.80
N LEU A 103 5.41 -13.80 4.44
CA LEU A 103 5.23 -13.32 3.07
C LEU A 103 6.02 -12.02 2.87
N MET A 104 6.85 -11.98 1.83
CA MET A 104 7.61 -10.81 1.42
C MET A 104 7.58 -10.67 -0.11
N PRO A 105 6.94 -9.63 -0.65
CA PRO A 105 6.99 -9.33 -2.08
C PRO A 105 8.39 -8.94 -2.51
N VAL A 106 8.83 -9.46 -3.65
CA VAL A 106 10.14 -9.13 -4.22
C VAL A 106 10.01 -7.80 -4.98
N GLU A 107 10.75 -6.79 -4.53
CA GLU A 107 10.83 -5.47 -5.14
C GLU A 107 12.03 -5.37 -6.10
N ASP A 108 13.17 -5.95 -5.73
CA ASP A 108 14.38 -5.99 -6.56
C ASP A 108 15.26 -7.21 -6.23
N VAL A 109 16.20 -7.53 -7.12
CA VAL A 109 17.08 -8.69 -7.02
C VAL A 109 18.52 -8.32 -7.40
N PHE A 110 19.43 -8.56 -6.46
CA PHE A 110 20.86 -8.29 -6.60
C PHE A 110 21.68 -9.58 -6.50
N THR A 111 22.87 -9.59 -7.13
CA THR A 111 23.89 -10.60 -6.89
C THR A 111 25.03 -9.97 -6.11
N ILE A 112 25.35 -10.52 -4.94
CA ILE A 112 26.55 -10.15 -4.18
C ILE A 112 27.64 -11.18 -4.50
N THR A 113 28.71 -10.74 -5.16
CA THR A 113 29.86 -11.57 -5.50
C THR A 113 30.38 -12.30 -4.25
N GLY A 114 30.45 -13.63 -4.30
CA GLY A 114 30.94 -14.46 -3.21
C GLY A 114 29.92 -14.75 -2.09
N ARG A 115 28.74 -14.12 -2.06
CA ARG A 115 27.67 -14.43 -1.09
C ARG A 115 26.46 -15.11 -1.73
N GLY A 116 26.01 -14.66 -2.90
CA GLY A 116 24.85 -15.22 -3.61
C GLY A 116 23.84 -14.16 -4.04
N THR A 117 22.60 -14.60 -4.29
CA THR A 117 21.49 -13.74 -4.77
C THR A 117 20.68 -13.22 -3.59
N VAL A 118 20.41 -11.92 -3.58
CA VAL A 118 19.63 -11.23 -2.55
C VAL A 118 18.34 -10.70 -3.18
N ALA A 119 17.21 -11.06 -2.61
CA ALA A 119 15.91 -10.47 -2.93
C ALA A 119 15.55 -9.41 -1.89
N THR A 120 15.18 -8.22 -2.33
CA THR A 120 14.78 -7.13 -1.43
C THR A 120 13.27 -6.94 -1.43
N GLY A 121 12.73 -6.53 -0.29
CA GLY A 121 11.34 -6.12 -0.18
C GLY A 121 10.93 -5.85 1.26
N ARG A 122 9.71 -5.33 1.42
CA ARG A 122 9.06 -5.23 2.73
C ARG A 122 8.41 -6.55 3.12
N VAL A 123 8.67 -7.03 4.33
CA VAL A 123 7.93 -8.17 4.89
C VAL A 123 6.49 -7.73 5.14
N GLU A 124 5.53 -8.35 4.45
CA GLU A 124 4.11 -8.02 4.56
C GLU A 124 3.49 -8.70 5.79
N THR A 125 3.82 -9.99 5.99
CA THR A 125 3.31 -10.78 7.11
C THR A 125 4.35 -11.79 7.60
N GLY A 126 4.17 -12.25 8.85
CA GLY A 126 4.98 -13.27 9.50
C GLY A 126 6.37 -12.82 9.93
N ILE A 127 7.20 -13.83 10.19
CA ILE A 127 8.61 -13.70 10.58
C ILE A 127 9.42 -14.63 9.67
N LEU A 128 10.55 -14.14 9.17
CA LEU A 128 11.57 -14.95 8.50
C LEU A 128 12.82 -14.99 9.35
N LYS A 129 13.29 -16.18 9.70
CA LYS A 129 14.56 -16.39 10.39
C LYS A 129 15.63 -16.89 9.45
N VAL A 130 16.88 -16.52 9.73
CA VAL A 130 18.02 -17.08 9.01
C VAL A 130 18.05 -18.60 9.20
N GLY A 131 18.15 -19.33 8.09
CA GLY A 131 18.14 -20.79 8.04
C GLY A 131 16.78 -21.40 7.67
N GLU A 132 15.71 -20.61 7.64
CA GLU A 132 14.37 -21.12 7.26
C GLU A 132 14.22 -21.33 5.74
N GLU A 133 13.40 -22.31 5.40
CA GLU A 133 12.96 -22.55 4.03
C GLU A 133 11.84 -21.58 3.64
N VAL A 134 11.92 -21.06 2.42
CA VAL A 134 10.89 -20.25 1.78
C VAL A 134 10.62 -20.76 0.36
N GLU A 135 9.43 -20.49 -0.15
CA GLU A 135 9.07 -20.70 -1.55
C GLU A 135 9.12 -19.39 -2.32
N ILE A 136 9.73 -19.42 -3.51
CA ILE A 136 9.57 -18.38 -4.53
C ILE A 136 8.29 -18.71 -5.30
N VAL A 137 7.30 -17.81 -5.28
CA VAL A 137 5.96 -18.03 -5.84
C VAL A 137 5.55 -16.87 -6.75
N GLY A 138 4.87 -17.19 -7.86
CA GLY A 138 4.36 -16.23 -8.84
C GLY A 138 5.21 -16.16 -10.11
N LEU A 139 4.60 -15.70 -11.20
CA LEU A 139 5.18 -15.56 -12.55
C LEU A 139 5.64 -16.88 -13.21
N SER A 140 5.42 -18.00 -12.55
CA SER A 140 5.70 -19.37 -12.95
C SER A 140 4.69 -20.30 -12.28
N GLU A 141 4.38 -21.44 -12.91
CA GLU A 141 3.53 -22.48 -12.30
C GLU A 141 4.28 -23.22 -11.19
N ASP A 142 5.59 -23.44 -11.38
CA ASP A 142 6.43 -24.16 -10.44
C ASP A 142 6.83 -23.27 -9.26
N LYS A 143 6.57 -23.76 -8.04
CA LYS A 143 7.14 -23.19 -6.82
C LYS A 143 8.54 -23.73 -6.60
N ARG A 144 9.47 -22.84 -6.23
CA ARG A 144 10.84 -23.25 -5.90
C ARG A 144 11.12 -23.05 -4.43
N LYS A 145 11.46 -24.15 -3.73
CA LYS A 145 11.93 -24.10 -2.34
C LYS A 145 13.40 -23.71 -2.29
N VAL A 146 13.71 -22.77 -1.40
CA VAL A 146 15.05 -22.22 -1.20
C VAL A 146 15.26 -21.94 0.29
N VAL A 147 16.52 -21.89 0.73
CA VAL A 147 16.85 -21.58 2.12
C VAL A 147 17.31 -20.13 2.23
N CYS A 148 16.72 -19.37 3.14
CA CYS A 148 17.23 -18.06 3.53
C CYS A 148 18.50 -18.25 4.36
N THR A 149 19.62 -17.70 3.92
CA THR A 149 20.93 -17.86 4.58
C THR A 149 21.44 -16.58 5.22
N GLY A 150 20.69 -15.49 5.10
CA GLY A 150 21.02 -14.22 5.72
C GLY A 150 19.89 -13.22 5.52
N VAL A 151 19.70 -12.37 6.52
CA VAL A 151 18.78 -11.25 6.51
C VAL A 151 19.60 -10.00 6.80
N GLU A 152 19.44 -8.97 5.97
CA GLU A 152 20.16 -7.71 6.11
C GLU A 152 19.21 -6.52 6.02
N MET A 153 19.38 -5.54 6.91
CA MET A 153 18.65 -4.26 6.89
C MET A 153 19.65 -3.12 7.12
N PHE A 154 19.72 -2.15 6.21
CA PHE A 154 20.63 -0.99 6.30
C PHE A 154 22.09 -1.36 6.66
N ARG A 155 22.67 -2.35 5.97
CA ARG A 155 24.04 -2.87 6.20
C ARG A 155 24.25 -3.54 7.57
N LYS A 156 23.18 -3.87 8.30
CA LYS A 156 23.23 -4.65 9.54
C LYS A 156 22.69 -6.05 9.28
N LEU A 157 23.44 -7.05 9.75
CA LEU A 157 22.98 -8.44 9.74
C LEU A 157 21.99 -8.64 10.88
N LEU A 158 20.89 -9.33 10.57
CA LEU A 158 19.85 -9.67 11.52
C LEU A 158 19.67 -11.19 11.55
N ASP A 159 19.30 -11.73 12.71
CA ASP A 159 18.96 -13.15 12.85
C ASP A 159 17.54 -13.46 12.32
N GLN A 160 16.68 -12.45 12.28
CA GLN A 160 15.32 -12.53 11.77
C GLN A 160 14.81 -11.18 11.25
N ALA A 161 13.76 -11.23 10.44
CA ALA A 161 12.94 -10.09 10.04
C ALA A 161 11.48 -10.38 10.33
N MET A 162 10.69 -9.33 10.55
CA MET A 162 9.28 -9.43 10.83
C MET A 162 8.45 -8.45 9.99
N ALA A 163 7.14 -8.65 9.95
CA ALA A 163 6.21 -7.78 9.24
C ALA A 163 6.49 -6.28 9.50
N GLY A 164 6.61 -5.51 8.41
CA GLY A 164 6.97 -4.09 8.39
C GLY A 164 8.44 -3.79 8.08
N ASP A 165 9.34 -4.76 8.26
CA ASP A 165 10.77 -4.59 8.01
C ASP A 165 11.07 -4.56 6.50
N ASN A 166 11.88 -3.60 6.04
CA ASN A 166 12.42 -3.60 4.67
C ASN A 166 13.80 -4.27 4.69
N ILE A 167 13.94 -5.42 4.03
CA ILE A 167 15.13 -6.27 4.15
C ILE A 167 15.70 -6.69 2.80
N GLY A 168 16.94 -7.17 2.82
CA GLY A 168 17.50 -8.07 1.81
C GLY A 168 17.61 -9.49 2.36
N ALA A 169 16.95 -10.45 1.71
CA ALA A 169 17.03 -11.87 2.03
C ALA A 169 18.02 -12.57 1.10
N LEU A 170 19.10 -13.14 1.65
CA LEU A 170 20.11 -13.90 0.90
C LEU A 170 19.65 -15.34 0.69
N LEU A 171 19.51 -15.76 -0.56
CA LEU A 171 18.95 -17.06 -0.93
C LEU A 171 20.02 -18.03 -1.41
N ARG A 172 20.04 -19.24 -0.83
CA ARG A 172 20.99 -20.29 -1.22
C ARG A 172 20.60 -20.92 -2.56
N GLY A 173 21.57 -21.01 -3.47
CA GLY A 173 21.43 -21.78 -4.71
C GLY A 173 20.49 -21.16 -5.74
N VAL A 174 20.12 -19.89 -5.59
CA VAL A 174 19.27 -19.14 -6.52
C VAL A 174 20.15 -18.24 -7.37
N GLN A 175 20.00 -18.27 -8.69
CA GLN A 175 20.62 -17.28 -9.56
C GLN A 175 19.69 -16.08 -9.74
N ARG A 176 20.23 -14.92 -10.09
CA ARG A 176 19.42 -13.72 -10.38
C ARG A 176 18.38 -13.94 -11.48
N ALA A 177 18.63 -14.83 -12.44
CA ALA A 177 17.67 -15.17 -13.49
C ALA A 177 16.49 -16.03 -13.00
N ASP A 178 16.62 -16.65 -11.83
CA ASP A 178 15.62 -17.58 -11.28
C ASP A 178 14.64 -16.90 -10.32
N ILE A 179 14.83 -15.60 -10.06
CA ILE A 179 14.00 -14.80 -9.18
C ILE A 179 13.89 -13.38 -9.72
N GLN A 180 12.69 -12.82 -9.71
CA GLN A 180 12.43 -11.50 -10.27
C GLN A 180 11.38 -10.73 -9.47
N ARG A 181 11.32 -9.41 -9.71
CA ARG A 181 10.26 -8.54 -9.20
C ARG A 181 8.89 -9.07 -9.59
N GLY A 182 7.92 -8.93 -8.69
CA GLY A 182 6.56 -9.44 -8.88
C GLY A 182 6.37 -10.90 -8.46
N GLN A 183 7.42 -11.58 -8.00
CA GLN A 183 7.30 -12.81 -7.22
C GLN A 183 7.21 -12.48 -5.73
N VAL A 184 6.88 -13.47 -4.91
CA VAL A 184 6.91 -13.38 -3.45
C VAL A 184 7.81 -14.46 -2.88
N LEU A 185 8.48 -14.16 -1.77
CA LEU A 185 9.02 -15.16 -0.86
C LEU A 185 7.95 -15.47 0.17
N ALA A 186 7.58 -16.73 0.32
CA ALA A 186 6.53 -17.15 1.24
C ALA A 186 6.94 -18.36 2.07
N LYS A 187 6.29 -18.55 3.22
CA LYS A 187 6.38 -19.81 3.96
C LYS A 187 5.92 -20.96 3.03
N PRO A 188 6.63 -22.10 2.99
CA PRO A 188 6.27 -23.18 2.09
C PRO A 188 4.82 -23.63 2.25
N GLY A 189 4.08 -23.67 1.13
CA GLY A 189 2.68 -24.07 1.10
C GLY A 189 1.67 -23.05 1.65
N SER A 190 2.08 -21.83 2.02
CA SER A 190 1.15 -20.84 2.58
C SER A 190 0.41 -20.00 1.55
N ILE A 191 0.93 -19.91 0.31
CA ILE A 191 0.32 -19.16 -0.78
C ILE A 191 0.50 -19.92 -2.09
N HIS A 192 -0.47 -19.81 -2.99
CA HIS A 192 -0.48 -20.53 -4.26
C HIS A 192 -0.59 -19.55 -5.44
N PRO A 193 0.04 -19.88 -6.58
CA PRO A 193 -0.11 -19.07 -7.77
C PRO A 193 -1.48 -19.35 -8.39
N HIS A 194 -2.22 -18.30 -8.71
CA HIS A 194 -3.53 -18.34 -9.33
C HIS A 194 -3.55 -17.42 -10.56
N ALA A 195 -4.33 -17.78 -11.58
CA ALA A 195 -4.55 -16.93 -12.76
C ALA A 195 -6.00 -16.46 -12.91
N LYS A 196 -6.95 -17.13 -12.24
CA LYS A 196 -8.38 -16.82 -12.32
C LYS A 196 -8.90 -16.44 -10.95
N PHE A 197 -9.62 -15.34 -10.87
CA PHE A 197 -10.26 -14.89 -9.65
C PHE A 197 -11.53 -14.11 -9.95
N VAL A 198 -12.38 -13.98 -8.94
CA VAL A 198 -13.51 -13.05 -8.93
C VAL A 198 -13.17 -11.98 -7.91
N GLY A 199 -13.23 -10.71 -8.31
CA GLY A 199 -12.95 -9.58 -7.43
C GLY A 199 -14.02 -8.51 -7.55
N GLN A 200 -14.36 -7.88 -6.43
CA GLN A 200 -15.17 -6.67 -6.43
C GLN A 200 -14.33 -5.49 -6.88
N VAL A 201 -14.80 -4.78 -7.89
CA VAL A 201 -14.09 -3.66 -8.51
C VAL A 201 -14.98 -2.44 -8.52
N TYR A 202 -14.43 -1.31 -8.05
CA TYR A 202 -14.95 0.02 -8.32
C TYR A 202 -14.26 0.60 -9.54
N VAL A 203 -15.04 1.07 -10.52
CA VAL A 203 -14.50 1.70 -11.73
C VAL A 203 -14.41 3.20 -11.50
N LEU A 204 -13.20 3.76 -11.48
CA LEU A 204 -12.99 5.19 -11.27
C LEU A 204 -13.70 6.04 -12.34
N LYS A 205 -14.39 7.08 -11.89
CA LYS A 205 -14.98 8.15 -12.71
C LYS A 205 -13.89 9.03 -13.32
N LYS A 206 -14.25 9.80 -14.34
CA LYS A 206 -13.36 10.76 -14.98
C LYS A 206 -12.79 11.76 -13.97
N GLU A 207 -13.62 12.23 -13.05
CA GLU A 207 -13.25 13.21 -12.02
C GLU A 207 -12.25 12.64 -11.00
N GLU A 208 -12.15 11.31 -10.93
CA GLU A 208 -11.22 10.55 -10.07
C GLU A 208 -10.00 10.05 -10.87
N GLY A 209 -9.72 10.66 -12.04
CA GLY A 209 -8.61 10.25 -12.92
C GLY A 209 -8.85 8.97 -13.71
N GLY A 210 -10.07 8.43 -13.66
CA GLY A 210 -10.47 7.21 -14.35
C GLY A 210 -10.84 7.40 -15.82
N ARG A 211 -11.66 6.49 -16.34
CA ARG A 211 -12.06 6.50 -17.76
C ARG A 211 -13.19 7.49 -18.01
N HIS A 212 -13.21 8.06 -19.22
CA HIS A 212 -14.33 8.85 -19.72
C HIS A 212 -15.45 7.99 -20.30
N THR A 213 -15.10 6.82 -20.82
CA THR A 213 -15.98 5.95 -21.58
C THR A 213 -16.06 4.57 -20.94
N PRO A 214 -17.19 3.86 -21.12
CA PRO A 214 -17.34 2.51 -20.63
C PRO A 214 -16.29 1.55 -21.20
N PHE A 215 -16.18 0.39 -20.58
CA PHE A 215 -15.51 -0.76 -21.17
C PHE A 215 -16.48 -1.94 -21.29
N PHE A 216 -16.11 -2.87 -22.16
CA PHE A 216 -16.94 -4.01 -22.55
C PHE A 216 -16.24 -5.31 -22.19
N ASP A 217 -16.97 -6.41 -22.36
CA ASP A 217 -16.42 -7.76 -22.22
C ASP A 217 -15.15 -7.96 -23.08
N GLY A 218 -14.17 -8.66 -22.52
CA GLY A 218 -12.87 -8.86 -23.17
C GLY A 218 -11.90 -7.67 -23.07
N TYR A 219 -12.20 -6.64 -22.28
CA TYR A 219 -11.23 -5.58 -21.95
C TYR A 219 -9.98 -6.19 -21.28
N ARG A 220 -8.79 -5.73 -21.70
CA ARG A 220 -7.50 -6.29 -21.25
C ARG A 220 -6.59 -5.25 -20.56
N PRO A 221 -6.90 -4.83 -19.33
CA PRO A 221 -6.04 -3.90 -18.58
C PRO A 221 -4.84 -4.60 -17.95
N GLN A 222 -3.94 -3.79 -17.38
CA GLN A 222 -2.93 -4.25 -16.42
C GLN A 222 -3.54 -4.29 -15.02
N PHE A 223 -3.28 -5.38 -14.31
CA PHE A 223 -3.62 -5.57 -12.91
C PHE A 223 -2.35 -5.47 -12.07
N TYR A 224 -2.44 -4.76 -10.96
CA TYR A 224 -1.33 -4.58 -10.04
C TYR A 224 -1.61 -5.35 -8.75
N PHE A 225 -0.76 -6.32 -8.44
CA PHE A 225 -0.79 -7.10 -7.19
C PHE A 225 0.55 -6.90 -6.49
N ARG A 226 0.57 -6.18 -5.37
CA ARG A 226 1.81 -5.91 -4.63
C ARG A 226 2.88 -5.28 -5.54
N THR A 227 3.95 -6.01 -5.88
CA THR A 227 5.03 -5.56 -6.77
C THR A 227 4.89 -6.09 -8.20
N THR A 228 3.86 -6.90 -8.46
CA THR A 228 3.55 -7.54 -9.74
C THR A 228 2.60 -6.67 -10.55
N ASP A 229 2.95 -6.41 -11.79
CA ASP A 229 2.02 -5.96 -12.82
C ASP A 229 1.83 -7.09 -13.85
N VAL A 230 0.57 -7.38 -14.18
CA VAL A 230 0.23 -8.48 -15.09
C VAL A 230 -1.02 -8.14 -15.89
N THR A 231 -1.01 -8.47 -17.17
CA THR A 231 -2.18 -8.26 -18.04
C THR A 231 -3.23 -9.31 -17.72
N GLY A 232 -4.50 -8.91 -17.65
CA GLY A 232 -5.62 -9.85 -17.53
C GLY A 232 -6.72 -9.52 -18.51
N SER A 233 -7.55 -10.49 -18.86
CA SER A 233 -8.81 -10.27 -19.55
C SER A 233 -9.96 -10.28 -18.56
N ILE A 234 -10.90 -9.36 -18.75
CA ILE A 234 -12.10 -9.24 -17.94
C ILE A 234 -13.24 -9.95 -18.66
N LYS A 235 -13.96 -10.78 -17.90
CA LYS A 235 -15.27 -11.32 -18.28
C LYS A 235 -16.37 -10.69 -17.42
N LEU A 236 -17.30 -9.99 -18.06
CA LEU A 236 -18.45 -9.39 -17.38
C LEU A 236 -19.48 -10.46 -16.94
N PRO A 237 -20.26 -10.20 -15.88
CA PRO A 237 -21.37 -11.08 -15.50
C PRO A 237 -22.41 -11.23 -16.63
N ASP A 238 -23.09 -12.38 -16.67
CA ASP A 238 -24.11 -12.65 -17.68
C ASP A 238 -25.22 -11.58 -17.64
N GLY A 239 -25.54 -11.00 -18.80
CA GLY A 239 -26.55 -9.94 -18.93
C GLY A 239 -26.01 -8.51 -18.80
N MET A 240 -24.73 -8.32 -18.50
CA MET A 240 -24.06 -7.02 -18.48
C MET A 240 -23.27 -6.80 -19.77
N GLU A 241 -23.68 -5.82 -20.59
CA GLU A 241 -23.01 -5.53 -21.86
C GLU A 241 -21.81 -4.59 -21.70
N MET A 242 -21.87 -3.67 -20.74
CA MET A 242 -20.83 -2.67 -20.52
C MET A 242 -20.79 -2.23 -19.05
N VAL A 243 -19.65 -1.68 -18.64
CA VAL A 243 -19.43 -1.14 -17.30
C VAL A 243 -19.12 0.34 -17.41
N MET A 244 -19.86 1.16 -16.69
CA MET A 244 -19.71 2.61 -16.69
C MET A 244 -18.71 3.06 -15.61
N PRO A 245 -17.98 4.17 -15.83
CA PRO A 245 -17.24 4.82 -14.76
C PRO A 245 -18.16 5.20 -13.59
N GLY A 246 -17.80 4.78 -12.38
CA GLY A 246 -18.57 4.90 -11.14
C GLY A 246 -19.28 3.62 -10.68
N ASP A 247 -19.31 2.57 -11.51
CA ASP A 247 -19.97 1.31 -11.17
C ASP A 247 -19.15 0.48 -10.17
N HIS A 248 -19.87 -0.31 -9.38
CA HIS A 248 -19.32 -1.38 -8.54
C HIS A 248 -19.75 -2.72 -9.12
N ILE A 249 -18.81 -3.58 -9.50
CA ILE A 249 -19.12 -4.86 -10.14
C ILE A 249 -18.28 -6.01 -9.59
N ASP A 250 -18.86 -7.20 -9.59
CA ASP A 250 -18.10 -8.44 -9.48
C ASP A 250 -17.47 -8.74 -10.85
N MET A 251 -16.15 -8.82 -10.89
CA MET A 251 -15.38 -8.97 -12.11
C MET A 251 -14.70 -10.33 -12.15
N ASN A 252 -15.00 -11.14 -13.16
CA ASN A 252 -14.26 -12.36 -13.43
C ASN A 252 -13.01 -12.00 -14.22
N VAL A 253 -11.83 -12.30 -13.69
CA VAL A 253 -10.55 -11.95 -14.31
C VAL A 253 -9.74 -13.21 -14.60
N GLU A 254 -9.11 -13.24 -15.77
CA GLU A 254 -8.14 -14.25 -16.17
C GLU A 254 -6.81 -13.57 -16.56
N LEU A 255 -5.78 -13.77 -15.74
CA LEU A 255 -4.43 -13.24 -15.91
C LEU A 255 -3.66 -14.07 -16.95
N ILE A 256 -2.79 -13.40 -17.73
CA ILE A 256 -1.93 -14.09 -18.71
C ILE A 256 -0.83 -14.93 -18.06
N THR A 257 -0.59 -14.77 -16.76
CA THR A 257 0.41 -15.48 -15.98
C THR A 257 -0.08 -15.61 -14.54
N GLN A 258 0.30 -16.70 -13.87
CA GLN A 258 -0.11 -16.94 -12.49
C GLN A 258 0.59 -15.99 -11.51
N VAL A 259 -0.15 -15.45 -10.55
CA VAL A 259 0.34 -14.55 -9.50
C VAL A 259 0.00 -15.13 -8.14
N ALA A 260 0.84 -14.87 -7.13
CA ALA A 260 0.60 -15.32 -5.77
C ALA A 260 -0.60 -14.56 -5.17
N MET A 261 -1.71 -15.26 -4.96
CA MET A 261 -2.97 -14.72 -4.42
C MET A 261 -3.49 -15.61 -3.29
#